data_AF-A0AA37L2M8-F1
#
_entry.id   AF-A0AA37L2M8-F1
#
_cell.length_a   1.000
_cell.length_b   1.000
_cell.length_c   1.000
_cell.angle_alpha   90.00
_cell.angle_beta   90.00
_cell.angle_gamma   90.00
#
_symmetry.space_group_name_H-M   'P 1'
#
loop_
_entity.id
_entity.type
_entity.pdbx_description
1 polymer ?
#
loop_
_entity_poly.entity_id
_entity_poly.type
_entity_poly.pdbx_seq_one_letter_code
_entity_poly.pdbx_strand_id
1 'polypeptide(L)'
;MRINAPALIYVFASLATANPLDWLGIASWDVEGFAKDNPIGKTTGGKGGPTVTVTSVPELQSAVVGGDPKTIILKGEFALPARLNVGSNKSLIGFRNQAHITGKGLNVYNATNVILQNLKISYILDNDCITIRNSTRVWVDHNEFTSDISQGPDFYDGQVDIIRASDWITVSWNYFHDHWKSSLVGNDPTFRDLDSGHLHVSYHHNYWKNMGTRGPAGRFGTQHIYSNLYEDFLYQAIHSRSDNQVLVEGNVFRGKTREALSTYGLVIPEDSPNTCCIYR
;
A
#
# COMPACT_ATOMS: atom_id res chain seq x y z
N MET A 1 3.56 67.93 -18.68
CA MET A 1 2.81 67.44 -17.51
C MET A 1 1.98 66.26 -18.02
N ARG A 2 2.48 65.02 -18.19
CA ARG A 2 2.77 63.96 -17.17
C ARG A 2 1.68 63.98 -16.07
N ILE A 3 0.87 62.95 -15.79
CA ILE A 3 1.08 61.49 -15.82
C ILE A 3 -0.25 60.73 -16.10
N ASN A 4 -0.08 59.56 -16.72
CA ASN A 4 -0.98 58.46 -17.07
C ASN A 4 -1.88 57.86 -15.95
N ALA A 5 -2.95 57.20 -16.41
CA ALA A 5 -3.83 56.31 -15.65
C ALA A 5 -3.09 55.16 -14.94
N PRO A 6 -3.56 54.69 -13.77
CA PRO A 6 -3.04 53.47 -13.17
C PRO A 6 -3.68 52.25 -13.84
N ALA A 7 -2.82 51.38 -14.36
CA ALA A 7 -3.18 50.04 -14.79
C ALA A 7 -3.69 49.22 -13.59
N LEU A 8 -4.85 48.58 -13.74
CA LEU A 8 -5.27 47.50 -12.84
C LEU A 8 -4.33 46.31 -13.05
N ILE A 9 -3.44 46.09 -12.09
CA ILE A 9 -2.70 44.83 -11.97
C ILE A 9 -3.63 43.85 -11.26
N TYR A 10 -4.22 42.93 -12.03
CA TYR A 10 -4.81 41.72 -11.46
C TYR A 10 -3.67 40.80 -11.00
N VAL A 11 -3.34 40.86 -9.72
CA VAL A 11 -2.55 39.80 -9.08
C VAL A 11 -3.48 38.60 -8.92
N PHE A 12 -3.30 37.59 -9.76
CA PHE A 12 -3.82 36.26 -9.47
C PHE A 12 -3.08 35.74 -8.25
N ALA A 13 -3.67 35.88 -7.07
CA ALA A 13 -3.28 35.08 -5.93
C ALA A 13 -3.59 33.63 -6.27
N SER A 14 -2.56 32.83 -6.52
CA SER A 14 -2.68 31.39 -6.44
C SER A 14 -3.13 31.07 -5.02
N LEU A 15 -4.37 30.62 -4.86
CA LEU A 15 -4.80 29.92 -3.66
C LEU A 15 -4.01 28.61 -3.62
N ALA A 16 -2.78 28.68 -3.10
CA ALA A 16 -2.16 27.52 -2.47
C ALA A 16 -3.06 27.20 -1.28
N THR A 17 -3.91 26.20 -1.43
CA THR A 17 -4.64 25.61 -0.31
C THR A 17 -3.61 24.84 0.53
N ALA A 18 -2.76 25.57 1.26
CA ALA A 18 -2.06 25.00 2.38
C ALA A 18 -3.15 24.63 3.38
N ASN A 19 -3.27 23.33 3.69
CA ASN A 19 -4.20 22.87 4.69
C ASN A 19 -3.77 23.55 6.00
N PRO A 20 -4.63 24.28 6.72
CA PRO A 20 -4.24 25.06 7.90
C PRO A 20 -3.56 24.22 9.01
N LEU A 21 -3.64 22.89 8.91
CA LEU A 21 -2.97 21.93 9.78
C LEU A 21 -1.48 21.73 9.49
N ASP A 22 -1.00 22.00 8.27
CA ASP A 22 0.40 21.83 7.88
C ASP A 22 1.31 22.88 8.56
N TRP A 23 0.80 24.11 8.77
CA TRP A 23 1.53 25.18 9.47
C TRP A 23 1.83 24.78 10.92
N LEU A 24 0.83 24.24 11.62
CA LEU A 24 0.96 23.92 13.04
C LEU A 24 1.78 22.63 13.28
N GLY A 25 2.06 21.84 12.25
CA GLY A 25 2.78 20.57 12.38
C GLY A 25 2.02 19.51 13.20
N ILE A 26 0.71 19.69 13.39
CA ILE A 26 -0.12 18.83 14.26
C ILE A 26 -0.60 17.57 13.51
N ALA A 27 -0.62 17.61 12.17
CA ALA A 27 -0.85 16.45 11.32
C ALA A 27 0.00 16.58 10.04
N SER A 28 0.66 15.50 9.66
CA SER A 28 1.40 15.36 8.40
C SER A 28 0.67 14.35 7.54
N TRP A 29 0.34 14.71 6.29
CA TRP A 29 -0.13 13.78 5.26
C TRP A 29 1.03 13.19 4.44
N ASP A 30 2.27 13.43 4.87
CA ASP A 30 3.46 12.84 4.30
C ASP A 30 3.61 11.37 4.76
N VAL A 31 4.49 10.61 4.10
CA VAL A 31 4.76 9.23 4.49
C VAL A 31 5.29 9.16 5.92
N GLU A 32 4.80 8.18 6.68
CA GLU A 32 5.21 7.80 8.03
C GLU A 32 5.69 6.34 8.07
N GLY A 33 6.21 5.88 9.21
CA GLY A 33 6.68 4.50 9.39
C GLY A 33 7.95 4.17 8.59
N PHE A 34 8.15 2.90 8.27
CA PHE A 34 9.41 2.41 7.69
C PHE A 34 9.74 2.97 6.30
N ALA A 35 8.73 3.37 5.50
CA ALA A 35 8.99 4.05 4.23
C ALA A 35 9.47 5.52 4.40
N LYS A 36 9.30 6.12 5.59
CA LYS A 36 9.81 7.45 5.96
C LYS A 36 11.22 7.38 6.52
N ASP A 37 11.39 6.63 7.61
CA ASP A 37 12.60 6.57 8.42
C ASP A 37 13.27 5.21 8.26
N ASN A 38 14.32 5.17 7.43
CA ASN A 38 15.10 3.97 7.16
C ASN A 38 16.55 4.31 6.73
N PRO A 39 17.49 3.35 6.79
CA PRO A 39 18.90 3.60 6.49
C PRO A 39 19.22 3.99 5.04
N ILE A 40 18.29 3.78 4.09
CA ILE A 40 18.50 4.02 2.65
C ILE A 40 17.69 5.22 2.13
N GLY A 41 17.10 6.00 3.03
CA GLY A 41 16.41 7.25 2.75
C GLY A 41 14.90 7.15 2.57
N LYS A 42 14.23 8.29 2.74
CA LYS A 42 12.77 8.43 2.63
C LYS A 42 12.24 8.06 1.24
N THR A 43 11.05 7.47 1.20
CA THR A 43 10.29 7.26 -0.04
C THR A 43 9.73 8.57 -0.55
N THR A 44 10.13 8.97 -1.76
CA THR A 44 9.71 10.22 -2.43
C THR A 44 9.09 10.00 -3.81
N GLY A 45 9.05 8.75 -4.29
CA GLY A 45 8.52 8.37 -5.59
C GLY A 45 9.12 9.16 -6.74
N GLY A 46 8.25 9.74 -7.56
CA GLY A 46 8.59 10.54 -8.74
C GLY A 46 8.97 12.00 -8.48
N LYS A 47 9.17 12.41 -7.21
CA LYS A 47 9.55 13.79 -6.85
C LYS A 47 10.81 14.22 -7.61
N GLY A 48 10.79 15.45 -8.14
CA GLY A 48 11.89 16.01 -8.95
C GLY A 48 11.86 15.63 -10.43
N GLY A 49 11.00 14.69 -10.82
CA GLY A 49 10.75 14.32 -12.21
C GLY A 49 9.56 15.05 -12.85
N PRO A 50 9.32 14.83 -14.15
CA PRO A 50 8.14 15.35 -14.82
C PRO A 50 6.85 14.73 -14.25
N THR A 51 5.76 15.48 -14.36
CA THR A 51 4.41 14.99 -14.12
C THR A 51 3.72 14.75 -15.45
N VAL A 52 3.17 13.56 -15.65
CA VAL A 52 2.38 13.18 -16.83
C VAL A 52 0.99 12.74 -16.41
N THR A 53 -0.02 13.04 -17.22
CA THR A 53 -1.37 12.46 -17.04
C THR A 53 -1.56 11.39 -18.10
N VAL A 54 -2.00 10.21 -17.68
CA VAL A 54 -2.32 9.09 -18.57
C VAL A 54 -3.82 8.81 -18.51
N THR A 55 -4.38 8.48 -19.66
CA THR A 55 -5.82 8.22 -19.86
C THR A 55 -6.10 6.90 -20.57
N SER A 56 -5.04 6.17 -20.95
CA SER A 56 -5.14 4.88 -21.62
C SER A 56 -4.11 3.87 -21.08
N VAL A 57 -4.41 2.58 -21.20
CA VAL A 57 -3.48 1.50 -20.78
C VAL A 57 -2.11 1.59 -21.49
N PRO A 58 -2.02 1.85 -22.81
CA PRO A 58 -0.71 1.99 -23.47
C PRO A 58 0.12 3.17 -22.94
N GLU A 59 -0.52 4.30 -22.63
CA GLU A 59 0.14 5.45 -22.00
C GLU A 59 0.68 5.09 -20.61
N LEU A 60 -0.15 4.42 -19.80
CA LEU A 60 0.23 3.97 -18.47
C LEU A 60 1.41 2.98 -18.54
N GLN A 61 1.33 1.97 -19.40
CA GLN A 61 2.40 0.98 -19.62
C GLN A 61 3.72 1.66 -20.00
N SER A 62 3.67 2.67 -20.88
CA SER A 62 4.86 3.43 -21.29
C SER A 62 5.39 4.34 -20.19
N ALA A 63 4.52 4.88 -19.34
CA ALA A 63 4.91 5.86 -18.34
C ALA A 63 5.66 5.24 -17.15
N VAL A 64 5.28 4.02 -16.74
CA VAL A 64 5.73 3.39 -15.47
C VAL A 64 7.09 2.70 -15.54
N VAL A 65 7.62 2.46 -16.72
CA VAL A 65 8.90 1.75 -16.90
C VAL A 65 10.11 2.64 -16.61
N GLY A 66 11.28 2.01 -16.47
CA GLY A 66 12.57 2.70 -16.30
C GLY A 66 12.83 3.23 -14.90
N GLY A 67 13.99 3.86 -14.71
CA GLY A 67 14.47 4.32 -13.40
C GLY A 67 14.30 5.81 -13.13
N ASP A 68 13.95 6.63 -14.11
CA ASP A 68 13.90 8.09 -13.92
C ASP A 68 12.71 8.50 -13.05
N PRO A 69 12.86 9.49 -12.14
CA PRO A 69 11.76 10.04 -11.37
C PRO A 69 10.60 10.47 -12.29
N LYS A 70 9.38 10.02 -12.00
CA LYS A 70 8.18 10.45 -12.74
C LYS A 70 6.92 10.36 -11.88
N THR A 71 6.14 11.43 -11.87
CA THR A 71 4.79 11.42 -11.31
C THR A 71 3.78 11.16 -12.42
N ILE A 72 2.97 10.12 -12.26
CA ILE A 72 2.04 9.59 -13.25
C ILE A 72 0.64 9.72 -12.66
N ILE A 73 -0.14 10.64 -13.22
CA ILE A 73 -1.52 10.89 -12.81
C ILE A 73 -2.43 9.99 -13.66
N LEU A 74 -3.11 9.05 -13.01
CA LEU A 74 -4.03 8.11 -13.67
C LEU A 74 -5.43 8.73 -13.72
N LYS A 75 -5.94 9.00 -14.93
CA LYS A 75 -7.27 9.59 -15.11
C LYS A 75 -8.15 8.69 -15.98
N GLY A 76 -8.95 7.86 -15.31
CA GLY A 76 -9.91 6.97 -15.94
C GLY A 76 -9.71 5.50 -15.54
N GLU A 77 -10.36 4.62 -16.29
CA GLU A 77 -10.34 3.19 -16.04
C GLU A 77 -9.24 2.50 -16.87
N PHE A 78 -8.53 1.56 -16.24
CA PHE A 78 -7.39 0.84 -16.80
C PHE A 78 -7.61 -0.67 -16.63
N ALA A 79 -8.28 -1.28 -17.60
CA ALA A 79 -8.38 -2.74 -17.70
C ALA A 79 -7.05 -3.31 -18.22
N LEU A 80 -6.18 -3.72 -17.30
CA LEU A 80 -4.84 -4.20 -17.63
C LEU A 80 -4.89 -5.60 -18.26
N PRO A 81 -4.32 -5.81 -19.46
CA PRO A 81 -4.32 -7.12 -20.13
C PRO A 81 -3.30 -8.09 -19.52
N ALA A 82 -2.31 -7.57 -18.78
CA ALA A 82 -1.26 -8.30 -18.10
C ALA A 82 -0.81 -7.51 -16.87
N ARG A 83 -0.08 -8.14 -15.95
CA ARG A 83 0.45 -7.45 -14.77
C ARG A 83 1.35 -6.28 -15.19
N LEU A 84 1.13 -5.12 -14.58
CA LEU A 84 1.87 -3.90 -14.88
C LEU A 84 3.11 -3.81 -14.00
N ASN A 85 4.30 -3.93 -14.60
CA ASN A 85 5.57 -3.78 -13.88
C ASN A 85 5.93 -2.31 -13.74
N VAL A 86 5.92 -1.81 -12.51
CA VAL A 86 6.28 -0.44 -12.13
C VAL A 86 7.78 -0.41 -11.81
N GLY A 87 8.51 0.48 -12.49
CA GLY A 87 9.94 0.70 -12.25
C GLY A 87 10.23 1.59 -11.03
N SER A 88 11.51 1.83 -10.76
CA SER A 88 11.96 2.68 -9.64
C SER A 88 11.62 4.15 -9.84
N ASN A 89 11.53 4.90 -8.74
CA ASN A 89 11.31 6.35 -8.71
C ASN A 89 10.00 6.77 -9.39
N LYS A 90 8.90 6.08 -9.08
CA LYS A 90 7.58 6.34 -9.67
C LYS A 90 6.58 6.75 -8.60
N SER A 91 5.73 7.72 -8.92
CA SER A 91 4.50 7.96 -8.18
C SER A 91 3.32 7.72 -9.12
N LEU A 92 2.53 6.69 -8.88
CA LEU A 92 1.26 6.48 -9.56
C LEU A 92 0.18 7.04 -8.65
N ILE A 93 -0.47 8.11 -9.08
CA ILE A 93 -1.43 8.85 -8.26
C ILE A 93 -2.76 8.93 -9.02
N GLY A 94 -3.84 8.48 -8.41
CA GLY A 94 -5.16 8.56 -9.03
C GLY A 94 -5.69 9.98 -9.12
N PHE A 95 -6.31 10.31 -10.25
CA PHE A 95 -7.00 11.58 -10.44
C PHE A 95 -8.39 11.51 -9.80
N ARG A 96 -8.56 12.19 -8.66
CA ARG A 96 -9.83 12.23 -7.93
C ARG A 96 -10.34 10.81 -7.68
N ASN A 97 -11.59 10.50 -8.02
CA ASN A 97 -12.21 9.20 -7.88
C ASN A 97 -12.26 8.39 -9.19
N GLN A 98 -11.40 8.69 -10.17
CA GLN A 98 -11.49 8.11 -11.51
C GLN A 98 -10.50 6.96 -11.75
N ALA A 99 -9.41 6.85 -10.99
CA ALA A 99 -8.34 5.90 -11.27
C ALA A 99 -8.71 4.47 -10.83
N HIS A 100 -9.31 3.71 -11.73
CA HIS A 100 -9.77 2.35 -11.47
C HIS A 100 -8.99 1.33 -12.30
N ILE A 101 -8.30 0.41 -11.64
CA ILE A 101 -7.53 -0.67 -12.26
C ILE A 101 -8.30 -1.98 -12.11
N THR A 102 -8.45 -2.70 -13.23
CA THR A 102 -9.10 -4.02 -13.32
C THR A 102 -8.32 -4.94 -14.26
N GLY A 103 -8.76 -6.19 -14.42
CA GLY A 103 -8.13 -7.17 -15.30
C GLY A 103 -6.93 -7.84 -14.65
N LYS A 104 -5.82 -7.11 -14.44
CA LYS A 104 -4.60 -7.57 -13.77
C LYS A 104 -4.03 -6.51 -12.83
N GLY A 105 -3.24 -6.93 -11.84
CA GLY A 105 -2.70 -6.05 -10.81
C GLY A 105 -1.32 -5.45 -11.14
N LEU A 106 -0.72 -4.79 -10.15
CA LEU A 106 0.56 -4.10 -10.23
C LEU A 106 1.71 -4.93 -9.65
N ASN A 107 2.87 -4.91 -10.30
CA ASN A 107 4.12 -5.46 -9.78
C ASN A 107 5.10 -4.33 -9.48
N VAL A 108 5.68 -4.34 -8.29
CA VAL A 108 6.86 -3.54 -7.95
C VAL A 108 7.99 -4.54 -7.71
N TYR A 109 8.73 -4.86 -8.77
CA TYR A 109 9.72 -5.95 -8.79
C TYR A 109 11.12 -5.38 -9.02
N ASN A 110 12.07 -5.73 -8.16
CA ASN A 110 13.45 -5.25 -8.24
C ASN A 110 13.53 -3.71 -8.36
N ALA A 111 12.63 -3.01 -7.67
CA ALA A 111 12.46 -1.58 -7.77
C ALA A 111 12.66 -0.91 -6.41
N THR A 112 12.88 0.40 -6.44
CA THR A 112 12.95 1.19 -5.21
C THR A 112 12.26 2.53 -5.38
N ASN A 113 11.81 3.12 -4.28
CA ASN A 113 11.27 4.46 -4.23
C ASN A 113 10.01 4.61 -5.09
N VAL A 114 8.94 3.93 -4.69
CA VAL A 114 7.66 3.89 -5.42
C VAL A 114 6.52 4.33 -4.52
N ILE A 115 5.64 5.18 -5.05
CA ILE A 115 4.39 5.60 -4.39
C ILE A 115 3.22 5.10 -5.25
N LEU A 116 2.27 4.39 -4.64
CA LEU A 116 1.02 3.94 -5.22
C LEU A 116 -0.11 4.57 -4.41
N GLN A 117 -0.77 5.60 -4.96
CA GLN A 117 -1.67 6.45 -4.19
C GLN A 117 -3.01 6.70 -4.87
N ASN A 118 -4.09 6.69 -4.08
CA ASN A 118 -5.44 7.06 -4.53
C ASN A 118 -5.94 6.24 -5.73
N LEU A 119 -5.63 4.94 -5.74
CA LEU A 119 -6.07 4.00 -6.77
C LEU A 119 -7.23 3.14 -6.25
N LYS A 120 -8.22 2.89 -7.09
CA LYS A 120 -9.15 1.77 -6.89
C LYS A 120 -8.63 0.56 -7.66
N ILE A 121 -8.43 -0.57 -7.01
CA ILE A 121 -8.00 -1.83 -7.65
C ILE A 121 -8.95 -2.94 -7.21
N SER A 122 -9.62 -3.59 -8.17
CA SER A 122 -10.68 -4.53 -7.81
C SER A 122 -10.78 -5.75 -8.73
N TYR A 123 -11.27 -6.86 -8.17
CA TYR A 123 -11.61 -8.08 -8.90
C TYR A 123 -10.45 -8.66 -9.73
N ILE A 124 -9.23 -8.61 -9.18
CA ILE A 124 -8.04 -9.16 -9.83
C ILE A 124 -8.01 -10.68 -9.67
N LEU A 125 -8.09 -11.42 -10.78
CA LEU A 125 -8.05 -12.88 -10.81
C LEU A 125 -6.63 -13.42 -11.03
N ASP A 126 -6.40 -14.62 -10.51
CA ASP A 126 -5.17 -15.44 -10.63
C ASP A 126 -3.91 -14.80 -10.04
N ASN A 127 -4.06 -13.71 -9.26
CA ASN A 127 -2.95 -12.95 -8.69
C ASN A 127 -3.43 -11.80 -7.78
N ASP A 128 -2.49 -10.99 -7.28
CA ASP A 128 -2.78 -9.96 -6.26
C ASP A 128 -3.17 -8.60 -6.87
N CYS A 129 -3.82 -7.71 -6.11
CA CYS A 129 -3.97 -6.32 -6.55
C CYS A 129 -2.60 -5.63 -6.71
N ILE A 130 -1.71 -5.78 -5.74
CA ILE A 130 -0.32 -5.29 -5.75
C ILE A 130 0.60 -6.40 -5.22
N THR A 131 1.68 -6.67 -5.94
CA THR A 131 2.76 -7.56 -5.49
C THR A 131 4.07 -6.77 -5.46
N ILE A 132 4.64 -6.63 -4.27
CA ILE A 132 5.95 -6.00 -4.02
C ILE A 132 6.94 -7.12 -3.75
N ARG A 133 7.96 -7.23 -4.61
CA ARG A 133 8.92 -8.34 -4.57
C ARG A 133 10.34 -7.82 -4.73
N ASN A 134 11.23 -8.23 -3.85
CA ASN A 134 12.64 -7.82 -3.86
C ASN A 134 12.81 -6.31 -4.11
N SER A 135 12.01 -5.50 -3.41
CA SER A 135 11.89 -4.07 -3.65
C SER A 135 11.90 -3.30 -2.34
N THR A 136 12.39 -2.06 -2.38
CA THR A 136 12.55 -1.25 -1.17
C THR A 136 11.90 0.12 -1.28
N ARG A 137 11.58 0.76 -0.15
CA ARG A 137 11.03 2.14 -0.15
C ARG A 137 9.77 2.23 -1.00
N VAL A 138 8.71 1.54 -0.58
CA VAL A 138 7.40 1.55 -1.25
C VAL A 138 6.35 2.10 -0.30
N TRP A 139 5.52 3.01 -0.79
CA TRP A 139 4.40 3.59 -0.05
C TRP A 139 3.09 3.32 -0.78
N VAL A 140 2.19 2.57 -0.14
CA VAL A 140 0.85 2.23 -0.63
C VAL A 140 -0.15 3.01 0.19
N ASP A 141 -0.75 4.05 -0.40
CA ASP A 141 -1.47 5.08 0.35
C ASP A 141 -2.85 5.44 -0.24
N HIS A 142 -3.89 5.58 0.59
CA HIS A 142 -5.21 6.05 0.16
C HIS A 142 -5.86 5.23 -0.98
N ASN A 143 -5.52 3.95 -1.13
CA ASN A 143 -6.10 3.10 -2.16
C ASN A 143 -7.36 2.38 -1.67
N GLU A 144 -8.23 1.99 -2.59
CA GLU A 144 -9.38 1.10 -2.35
C GLU A 144 -9.11 -0.26 -2.99
N PHE A 145 -9.24 -1.33 -2.21
CA PHE A 145 -9.08 -2.70 -2.67
C PHE A 145 -10.33 -3.52 -2.35
N THR A 146 -10.90 -4.18 -3.36
CA THR A 146 -12.12 -4.98 -3.19
C THR A 146 -12.23 -6.13 -4.17
N SER A 147 -12.89 -7.20 -3.77
CA SER A 147 -13.42 -8.19 -4.72
C SER A 147 -14.78 -8.71 -4.28
N ASP A 148 -14.88 -10.00 -3.96
CA ASP A 148 -16.03 -10.65 -3.39
C ASP A 148 -15.58 -11.74 -2.40
N ILE A 149 -16.36 -11.90 -1.32
CA ILE A 149 -16.14 -12.89 -0.27
C ILE A 149 -16.99 -14.16 -0.47
N SER A 150 -18.00 -14.16 -1.35
CA SER A 150 -18.92 -15.29 -1.51
C SER A 150 -18.30 -16.51 -2.18
N GLN A 151 -17.26 -16.33 -3.01
CA GLN A 151 -16.65 -17.40 -3.82
C GLN A 151 -15.61 -18.25 -3.05
N GLY A 152 -15.32 -17.92 -1.80
CA GLY A 152 -14.33 -18.62 -0.98
C GLY A 152 -12.89 -18.10 -1.13
N PRO A 153 -11.95 -18.65 -0.33
CA PRO A 153 -10.63 -18.05 -0.08
C PRO A 153 -9.67 -18.02 -1.27
N ASP A 154 -9.87 -18.88 -2.28
CA ASP A 154 -8.89 -19.06 -3.36
C ASP A 154 -9.42 -18.68 -4.75
N PHE A 155 -10.64 -18.13 -4.83
CA PHE A 155 -11.15 -17.59 -6.10
C PHE A 155 -10.44 -16.29 -6.49
N TYR A 156 -10.19 -15.42 -5.51
CA TYR A 156 -9.25 -14.31 -5.61
C TYR A 156 -8.03 -14.62 -4.74
N ASP A 157 -6.85 -14.08 -5.10
CA ASP A 157 -5.64 -14.30 -4.33
C ASP A 157 -5.42 -13.21 -3.27
N GLY A 158 -4.34 -12.42 -3.31
CA GLY A 158 -4.06 -11.34 -2.38
C GLY A 158 -4.60 -9.96 -2.80
N GLN A 159 -4.66 -9.02 -1.87
CA GLN A 159 -4.75 -7.58 -2.18
C GLN A 159 -3.35 -6.96 -2.25
N VAL A 160 -2.56 -7.03 -1.17
CA VAL A 160 -1.22 -6.43 -1.13
C VAL A 160 -0.22 -7.42 -0.57
N ASP A 161 0.61 -7.99 -1.44
CA ASP A 161 1.62 -8.98 -1.08
C ASP A 161 3.02 -8.36 -1.09
N ILE A 162 3.76 -8.55 0.01
CA ILE A 162 5.10 -8.01 0.26
C ILE A 162 6.04 -9.17 0.55
N ILE A 163 6.89 -9.50 -0.41
CA ILE A 163 7.55 -10.81 -0.44
C ILE A 163 9.03 -10.70 -0.85
N ARG A 164 9.81 -11.73 -0.53
CA ARG A 164 11.17 -11.98 -1.03
C ARG A 164 12.11 -10.79 -0.83
N ALA A 165 12.58 -10.60 0.39
CA ALA A 165 13.51 -9.54 0.81
C ALA A 165 13.04 -8.12 0.48
N SER A 166 11.74 -7.90 0.31
CA SER A 166 11.21 -6.53 0.20
C SER A 166 11.35 -5.81 1.54
N ASP A 167 11.56 -4.49 1.54
CA ASP A 167 11.93 -3.80 2.78
C ASP A 167 11.58 -2.30 2.80
N TRP A 168 11.44 -1.73 3.98
CA TRP A 168 11.17 -0.30 4.19
C TRP A 168 9.87 0.16 3.52
N ILE A 169 8.76 -0.46 3.92
CA ILE A 169 7.45 -0.30 3.27
C ILE A 169 6.43 0.28 4.26
N THR A 170 5.58 1.18 3.78
CA THR A 170 4.42 1.67 4.52
C THR A 170 3.16 1.45 3.71
N VAL A 171 2.13 0.92 4.37
CA VAL A 171 0.78 0.74 3.85
C VAL A 171 -0.16 1.56 4.73
N SER A 172 -0.70 2.66 4.21
CA SER A 172 -1.46 3.62 5.01
C SER A 172 -2.73 4.14 4.38
N TRP A 173 -3.73 4.46 5.22
CA TRP A 173 -4.97 5.12 4.78
C TRP A 173 -5.74 4.39 3.67
N ASN A 174 -5.47 3.10 3.46
CA ASN A 174 -6.15 2.31 2.45
C ASN A 174 -7.46 1.76 2.99
N TYR A 175 -8.42 1.56 2.11
CA TYR A 175 -9.66 0.85 2.40
C TYR A 175 -9.64 -0.53 1.74
N PHE A 176 -9.57 -1.57 2.56
CA PHE A 176 -9.61 -2.96 2.15
C PHE A 176 -10.97 -3.54 2.52
N HIS A 177 -11.72 -4.07 1.56
CA HIS A 177 -13.02 -4.64 1.89
C HIS A 177 -13.45 -5.79 0.99
N ASP A 178 -14.41 -6.57 1.51
CA ASP A 178 -15.13 -7.62 0.77
C ASP A 178 -14.17 -8.59 0.07
N HIS A 179 -13.24 -9.16 0.84
CA HIS A 179 -12.15 -9.97 0.30
C HIS A 179 -11.67 -11.02 1.29
N TRP A 180 -11.14 -12.15 0.80
CA TRP A 180 -10.70 -13.25 1.67
C TRP A 180 -9.29 -13.08 2.23
N LYS A 181 -8.26 -12.91 1.40
CA LYS A 181 -6.85 -12.93 1.81
C LYS A 181 -6.23 -11.55 1.56
N SER A 182 -6.24 -10.64 2.55
CA SER A 182 -5.86 -9.24 2.29
C SER A 182 -4.37 -9.02 1.98
N SER A 183 -3.48 -9.10 2.98
CA SER A 183 -2.08 -8.75 2.81
C SER A 183 -1.15 -9.81 3.39
N LEU A 184 -0.25 -10.34 2.56
CA LEU A 184 0.76 -11.30 2.95
C LEU A 184 2.14 -10.64 3.03
N VAL A 185 2.87 -10.88 4.12
CA VAL A 185 4.27 -10.46 4.30
C VAL A 185 5.13 -11.72 4.49
N GLY A 186 6.01 -12.01 3.53
CA GLY A 186 6.80 -13.27 3.50
C GLY A 186 5.96 -14.49 3.07
N ASN A 187 6.08 -14.88 1.80
CA ASN A 187 5.11 -15.81 1.19
C ASN A 187 5.35 -17.29 1.50
N ASP A 188 6.57 -17.69 1.81
CA ASP A 188 6.95 -19.11 1.89
C ASP A 188 7.94 -19.33 3.04
N PRO A 189 7.71 -20.29 3.94
CA PRO A 189 8.61 -20.54 5.06
C PRO A 189 10.01 -21.00 4.63
N THR A 190 10.17 -21.55 3.43
CA THR A 190 11.47 -21.97 2.90
C THR A 190 12.39 -20.79 2.55
N PHE A 191 11.85 -19.57 2.46
CA PHE A 191 12.62 -18.34 2.22
C PHE A 191 13.15 -17.67 3.50
N ARG A 192 13.22 -18.39 4.63
CA ARG A 192 13.79 -17.86 5.88
C ARG A 192 15.12 -17.12 5.67
N ASP A 193 16.07 -17.73 4.98
CA ASP A 193 17.42 -17.15 4.79
C ASP A 193 17.38 -15.89 3.91
N LEU A 194 16.37 -15.77 3.04
CA LEU A 194 16.18 -14.61 2.19
C LEU A 194 15.43 -13.48 2.90
N ASP A 195 14.42 -13.81 3.71
CA ASP A 195 13.49 -12.84 4.30
C ASP A 195 13.92 -12.38 5.70
N SER A 196 14.74 -13.17 6.42
CA SER A 196 15.23 -12.80 7.75
C SER A 196 16.11 -11.54 7.67
N GLY A 197 15.77 -10.53 8.48
CA GLY A 197 16.45 -9.22 8.46
C GLY A 197 15.90 -8.23 7.43
N HIS A 198 14.88 -8.62 6.66
CA HIS A 198 14.12 -7.75 5.76
C HIS A 198 12.66 -7.62 6.22
N LEU A 199 11.76 -7.20 5.32
CA LEU A 199 10.31 -7.11 5.56
C LEU A 199 9.96 -6.18 6.73
N HIS A 200 10.61 -5.02 6.82
CA HIS A 200 10.18 -3.94 7.72
C HIS A 200 8.97 -3.23 7.11
N VAL A 201 7.79 -3.48 7.68
CA VAL A 201 6.51 -2.98 7.14
C VAL A 201 5.68 -2.25 8.20
N SER A 202 5.25 -1.03 7.88
CA SER A 202 4.30 -0.29 8.70
C SER A 202 2.91 -0.36 8.10
N TYR A 203 1.90 -0.68 8.91
CA TYR A 203 0.50 -0.58 8.55
C TYR A 203 -0.18 0.43 9.45
N HIS A 204 -0.70 1.53 8.91
CA HIS A 204 -1.41 2.49 9.75
C HIS A 204 -2.60 3.20 9.12
N HIS A 205 -3.60 3.51 9.94
CA HIS A 205 -4.80 4.25 9.52
C HIS A 205 -5.55 3.60 8.36
N ASN A 206 -5.30 2.32 8.08
CA ASN A 206 -6.08 1.57 7.11
C ASN A 206 -7.41 1.15 7.74
N TYR A 207 -8.39 0.95 6.88
CA TYR A 207 -9.68 0.38 7.23
C TYR A 207 -9.86 -0.96 6.53
N TRP A 208 -9.97 -2.03 7.30
CA TRP A 208 -10.36 -3.35 6.82
C TRP A 208 -11.80 -3.65 7.22
N LYS A 209 -12.65 -4.00 6.23
CA LYS A 209 -14.07 -4.30 6.46
C LYS A 209 -14.53 -5.56 5.74
N ASN A 210 -15.24 -6.44 6.43
CA ASN A 210 -15.82 -7.66 5.84
C ASN A 210 -14.74 -8.51 5.15
N MET A 211 -13.81 -9.00 5.97
CA MET A 211 -12.60 -9.67 5.50
C MET A 211 -12.58 -11.13 5.93
N GLY A 212 -11.96 -11.99 5.12
CA GLY A 212 -11.65 -13.36 5.53
C GLY A 212 -10.58 -13.39 6.61
N THR A 213 -9.37 -12.98 6.26
CA THR A 213 -8.16 -12.99 7.11
C THR A 213 -7.04 -12.13 6.50
N ARG A 214 -5.84 -12.17 7.10
CA ARG A 214 -4.58 -11.53 6.66
C ARG A 214 -4.63 -10.01 6.65
N GLY A 215 -5.06 -9.39 7.74
CA GLY A 215 -4.98 -7.96 7.94
C GLY A 215 -3.81 -7.51 8.84
N PRO A 216 -2.51 -7.72 8.56
CA PRO A 216 -1.81 -8.55 7.58
C PRO A 216 -1.52 -9.98 8.10
N ALA A 217 -0.89 -10.84 7.27
CA ALA A 217 -0.31 -12.11 7.68
C ALA A 217 1.21 -12.17 7.41
N GLY A 218 2.03 -12.23 8.47
CA GLY A 218 3.48 -12.09 8.40
C GLY A 218 4.30 -13.35 8.65
N ARG A 219 5.50 -13.38 8.07
CA ARG A 219 6.64 -14.27 8.37
C ARG A 219 7.94 -13.47 8.43
N PHE A 220 8.86 -13.85 9.31
CA PHE A 220 10.27 -13.40 9.43
C PHE A 220 10.56 -11.90 9.63
N GLY A 221 9.65 -11.02 9.22
CA GLY A 221 9.83 -9.59 9.20
C GLY A 221 9.55 -8.91 10.53
N THR A 222 9.62 -7.57 10.49
CA THR A 222 9.29 -6.69 11.61
C THR A 222 8.18 -5.75 11.20
N GLN A 223 7.03 -5.87 11.85
CA GLN A 223 5.84 -5.11 11.49
C GLN A 223 5.40 -4.21 12.62
N HIS A 224 5.09 -2.96 12.27
CA HIS A 224 4.43 -2.02 13.17
C HIS A 224 3.03 -1.74 12.63
N ILE A 225 2.02 -2.20 13.36
CA ILE A 225 0.62 -2.15 12.94
C ILE A 225 -0.11 -1.25 13.93
N TYR A 226 -0.50 -0.04 13.52
CA TYR A 226 -1.07 0.94 14.44
C TYR A 226 -2.19 1.80 13.90
N SER A 227 -3.11 2.22 14.78
CA SER A 227 -4.24 3.10 14.45
C SER A 227 -5.10 2.63 13.27
N ASN A 228 -5.15 1.34 13.00
CA ASN A 228 -6.02 0.77 11.96
C ASN A 228 -7.40 0.43 12.54
N LEU A 229 -8.41 0.41 11.67
CA LEU A 229 -9.76 -0.06 11.98
C LEU A 229 -10.00 -1.43 11.32
N TYR A 230 -10.37 -2.41 12.14
CA TYR A 230 -10.73 -3.76 11.73
C TYR A 230 -12.20 -4.02 12.07
N GLU A 231 -13.02 -4.27 11.05
CA GLU A 231 -14.45 -4.51 11.18
C GLU A 231 -14.85 -5.80 10.45
N ASP A 232 -15.51 -6.71 11.15
CA ASP A 232 -16.06 -7.95 10.58
C ASP A 232 -15.04 -8.85 9.88
N PHE A 233 -14.04 -9.35 10.63
CA PHE A 233 -13.18 -10.45 10.18
C PHE A 233 -13.77 -11.82 10.47
N LEU A 234 -13.84 -12.70 9.47
CA LEU A 234 -14.34 -14.07 9.61
C LEU A 234 -13.41 -14.96 10.44
N TYR A 235 -12.10 -14.75 10.33
CA TYR A 235 -11.05 -15.44 11.08
C TYR A 235 -10.18 -14.43 11.85
N GLN A 236 -8.91 -14.73 12.10
CA GLN A 236 -7.98 -13.79 12.71
C GLN A 236 -7.72 -12.59 11.78
N ALA A 237 -7.75 -11.39 12.36
CA ALA A 237 -7.38 -10.16 11.66
C ALA A 237 -5.88 -10.14 11.40
N ILE A 238 -5.04 -9.98 12.43
CA ILE A 238 -3.59 -10.03 12.28
C ILE A 238 -3.10 -11.47 12.48
N HIS A 239 -2.22 -11.95 11.61
CA HIS A 239 -1.64 -13.30 11.70
C HIS A 239 -0.11 -13.22 11.73
N SER A 240 0.52 -13.49 12.88
CA SER A 240 1.98 -13.48 13.01
C SER A 240 2.54 -14.90 13.05
N ARG A 241 3.35 -15.27 12.07
CA ARG A 241 3.87 -16.64 11.88
C ARG A 241 5.39 -16.65 11.73
N SER A 242 6.04 -17.81 11.84
CA SER A 242 7.46 -18.01 11.47
C SER A 242 8.40 -16.90 11.95
N ASP A 243 8.53 -16.73 13.27
CA ASP A 243 9.44 -15.75 13.90
C ASP A 243 9.20 -14.27 13.51
N ASN A 244 8.06 -13.96 12.89
CA ASN A 244 7.65 -12.59 12.60
C ASN A 244 7.48 -11.79 13.89
N GLN A 245 7.95 -10.55 13.90
CA GLN A 245 7.85 -9.65 15.04
C GLN A 245 6.76 -8.62 14.74
N VAL A 246 5.81 -8.47 15.65
CA VAL A 246 4.73 -7.49 15.52
C VAL A 246 4.64 -6.61 16.75
N LEU A 247 4.52 -5.31 16.52
CA LEU A 247 4.05 -4.31 17.49
C LEU A 247 2.67 -3.84 17.04
N VAL A 248 1.67 -3.98 17.92
CA VAL A 248 0.26 -3.71 17.61
C VAL A 248 -0.27 -2.63 18.56
N GLU A 249 -0.42 -1.40 18.07
CA GLU A 249 -0.68 -0.22 18.92
C GLU A 249 -1.92 0.59 18.48
N GLY A 250 -2.83 0.92 19.40
CA GLY A 250 -3.93 1.84 19.11
C GLY A 250 -4.91 1.42 18.00
N ASN A 251 -4.94 0.13 17.62
CA ASN A 251 -5.89 -0.38 16.64
C ASN A 251 -7.27 -0.62 17.27
N VAL A 252 -8.32 -0.50 16.46
CA VAL A 252 -9.70 -0.79 16.87
C VAL A 252 -10.18 -2.06 16.16
N PHE A 253 -10.62 -3.05 16.94
CA PHE A 253 -11.25 -4.27 16.44
C PHE A 253 -12.71 -4.28 16.86
N ARG A 254 -13.64 -4.37 15.90
CA ARG A 254 -15.09 -4.32 16.18
C ARG A 254 -15.90 -5.24 15.28
N GLY A 255 -17.20 -5.34 15.57
CA GLY A 255 -18.12 -6.18 14.84
C GLY A 255 -17.84 -7.67 15.06
N LYS A 256 -17.93 -8.46 14.01
CA LYS A 256 -17.74 -9.92 14.02
C LYS A 256 -16.26 -10.36 14.04
N THR A 257 -15.33 -9.46 14.37
CA THR A 257 -13.90 -9.76 14.53
C THR A 257 -13.64 -10.47 15.86
N ARG A 258 -13.63 -11.81 15.86
CA ARG A 258 -13.46 -12.61 17.08
C ARG A 258 -12.02 -12.71 17.56
N GLU A 259 -11.06 -12.61 16.65
CA GLU A 259 -9.64 -12.80 16.95
C GLU A 259 -8.82 -11.67 16.32
N ALA A 260 -8.35 -10.75 17.17
CA ALA A 260 -7.64 -9.56 16.72
C ALA A 260 -6.23 -9.89 16.18
N LEU A 261 -5.52 -10.76 16.89
CA LEU A 261 -4.17 -11.20 16.56
C LEU A 261 -4.04 -12.67 16.94
N SER A 262 -3.45 -13.46 16.05
CA SER A 262 -3.11 -14.85 16.34
C SER A 262 -1.75 -15.25 15.83
N THR A 263 -1.22 -16.28 16.47
CA THR A 263 -0.02 -17.02 16.05
C THR A 263 -0.38 -18.38 15.43
N TYR A 264 -1.67 -18.72 15.44
CA TYR A 264 -2.29 -19.90 14.84
C TYR A 264 -3.46 -19.42 13.94
N GLY A 265 -3.90 -20.19 12.94
CA GLY A 265 -5.01 -19.72 12.11
C GLY A 265 -5.41 -20.64 10.97
N LEU A 266 -6.36 -20.17 10.15
CA LEU A 266 -6.66 -20.81 8.86
C LEU A 266 -5.38 -20.76 8.00
N VAL A 267 -4.94 -21.94 7.53
CA VAL A 267 -3.55 -22.34 7.20
C VAL A 267 -2.81 -22.89 8.44
N ILE A 268 -2.87 -24.22 8.56
CA ILE A 268 -2.58 -25.14 9.69
C ILE A 268 -1.17 -24.99 10.33
N PRO A 269 -0.99 -25.41 11.60
CA PRO A 269 0.27 -25.33 12.37
C PRO A 269 1.53 -25.96 11.73
N GLU A 270 1.39 -26.78 10.68
CA GLU A 270 2.51 -27.44 9.99
C GLU A 270 3.31 -26.48 9.11
N ASP A 271 2.71 -25.36 8.69
CA ASP A 271 3.33 -24.36 7.80
C ASP A 271 4.14 -23.28 8.56
N SER A 272 4.22 -23.39 9.91
CA SER A 272 5.00 -22.50 10.79
C SER A 272 5.14 -23.08 12.21
N PRO A 273 6.16 -23.92 12.49
CA PRO A 273 6.31 -24.59 13.78
C PRO A 273 6.78 -23.68 14.94
N ASN A 274 7.19 -22.44 14.67
CA ASN A 274 7.79 -21.56 15.69
C ASN A 274 6.82 -20.48 16.18
N THR A 275 6.73 -20.35 17.51
CA THR A 275 6.01 -19.28 18.20
C THR A 275 6.72 -17.94 18.01
N CYS A 276 5.97 -16.89 17.70
CA CYS A 276 6.49 -15.54 17.47
C CYS A 276 6.57 -14.69 18.76
N CYS A 277 7.39 -13.63 18.71
CA CYS A 277 7.48 -12.62 19.76
C CYS A 277 6.44 -11.51 19.52
N ILE A 278 5.53 -11.33 20.47
CA ILE A 278 4.55 -10.24 20.47
C ILE A 278 5.04 -9.21 21.49
N TYR A 279 5.39 -8.01 21.03
CA TYR A 279 5.66 -6.89 21.92
C TYR A 279 4.33 -6.16 22.20
N ARG A 280 4.02 -5.99 23.49
CA ARG A 280 2.85 -5.24 23.98
C ARG A 280 3.26 -3.86 24.45
#